data_AF-A0A127MFM9-F1
#
_entry.id   AF-A0A127MFM9-F1
#
_cell.length_a   1.000
_cell.length_b   1.000
_cell.length_c   1.000
_cell.angle_alpha   90.00
_cell.angle_beta   90.00
_cell.angle_gamma   90.00
#
_symmetry.space_group_name_H-M   'P 1'
#
loop_
_entity.id
_entity.type
_entity.pdbx_description
1 polymer ?
#
loop_
_entity_poly.entity_id
_entity_poly.type
_entity_poly.pdbx_seq_one_letter_code
_entity_poly.pdbx_strand_id
1 'polypeptide(L)'
;MDWFEIKNWLELSTGLDRDSLHIYAGVGVQLTIALLCRRSLASPIPWLFVAVVALVNEYYDYSFVPENVSGTTGYYDEGIRDVWNTLLLPSLFLIIARFWPLWLTGKSEKDIKANNSKN
;
A
#
# COMPACT_ATOMS: atom_id res chain seq x y z
N MET A 1 24.77 -5.79 -3.78
CA MET A 1 23.52 -6.21 -4.42
C MET A 1 22.89 -4.98 -4.97
N ASP A 2 22.65 -4.96 -6.26
CA ASP A 2 21.89 -3.87 -6.89
C ASP A 2 20.43 -3.93 -6.42
N TRP A 3 19.72 -2.81 -6.47
CA TRP A 3 18.30 -2.75 -6.08
C TRP A 3 17.45 -3.77 -6.86
N PHE A 4 17.78 -3.94 -8.14
CA PHE A 4 17.19 -4.94 -9.04
C PHE A 4 17.45 -6.38 -8.57
N GLU A 5 18.65 -6.67 -8.06
CA GLU A 5 19.00 -8.01 -7.54
C GLU A 5 18.25 -8.32 -6.26
N ILE A 6 18.05 -7.32 -5.39
CA ILE A 6 17.27 -7.49 -4.15
C ILE A 6 15.81 -7.83 -4.48
N LYS A 7 15.23 -7.15 -5.48
CA LYS A 7 13.87 -7.41 -5.96
C LYS A 7 13.71 -8.81 -6.52
N ASN A 8 14.59 -9.20 -7.43
CA ASN A 8 14.58 -10.55 -8.00
C ASN A 8 14.81 -11.62 -6.93
N TRP A 9 15.69 -11.37 -5.95
CA TRP A 9 15.89 -12.28 -4.83
C TRP A 9 14.62 -12.43 -3.98
N LEU A 10 13.89 -11.33 -3.74
CA LEU A 10 12.65 -11.35 -2.99
C LEU A 10 11.55 -12.13 -3.74
N GLU A 11 11.43 -11.92 -5.06
CA GLU A 11 10.51 -12.63 -5.94
C GLU A 11 10.79 -14.15 -5.91
N LEU A 12 12.05 -14.54 -6.16
CA LEU A 12 12.48 -15.94 -6.14
C LEU A 12 12.35 -16.60 -4.76
N SER A 13 12.58 -15.86 -3.68
CA SER A 13 12.54 -16.40 -2.31
C SER A 13 11.12 -16.54 -1.78
N THR A 14 10.21 -15.66 -2.20
CA THR A 14 8.81 -15.70 -1.76
C THR A 14 7.93 -16.53 -2.69
N GLY A 15 8.35 -16.74 -3.94
CA GLY A 15 7.53 -17.36 -4.99
C GLY A 15 6.31 -16.52 -5.37
N LEU A 16 6.27 -15.26 -4.94
CA LEU A 16 5.21 -14.31 -5.27
C LEU A 16 5.59 -13.57 -6.54
N ASP A 17 4.61 -13.44 -7.42
CA ASP A 17 4.73 -12.59 -8.60
C ASP A 17 4.99 -11.13 -8.20
N ARG A 18 5.73 -10.40 -9.05
CA ARG A 18 6.12 -8.99 -8.81
C ARG A 18 4.91 -8.12 -8.45
N ASP A 19 3.81 -8.27 -9.18
CA ASP A 19 2.54 -7.56 -8.93
C ASP A 19 2.00 -7.81 -7.51
N SER A 20 2.12 -9.04 -7.01
CA SER A 20 1.64 -9.41 -5.68
C SER A 20 2.49 -8.78 -4.58
N LEU A 21 3.79 -8.68 -4.80
CA LEU A 21 4.71 -8.08 -3.83
C LEU A 21 4.38 -6.60 -3.59
N HIS A 22 4.04 -5.85 -4.64
CA HIS A 22 3.62 -4.46 -4.55
C HIS A 22 2.36 -4.28 -3.69
N ILE A 23 1.38 -5.17 -3.85
CA ILE A 23 0.14 -5.15 -3.06
C ILE A 23 0.45 -5.39 -1.57
N TYR A 24 1.22 -6.44 -1.25
CA TYR A 24 1.55 -6.75 0.15
C TYR A 24 2.44 -5.69 0.79
N ALA A 25 3.39 -5.13 0.04
CA ALA A 25 4.25 -4.05 0.50
C ALA A 25 3.43 -2.79 0.83
N GLY A 26 2.51 -2.38 -0.04
CA GLY A 26 1.64 -1.22 0.18
C GLY A 26 0.81 -1.35 1.46
N VAL A 27 0.16 -2.49 1.66
CA VAL A 27 -0.63 -2.77 2.87
C VAL A 27 0.27 -2.86 4.11
N GLY A 28 1.40 -3.56 4.02
CA GLY A 28 2.35 -3.71 5.12
C GLY A 28 2.91 -2.37 5.60
N VAL A 29 3.31 -1.49 4.69
CA VAL A 29 3.77 -0.14 5.01
C VAL A 29 2.66 0.67 5.67
N GLN A 30 1.43 0.64 5.14
CA GLN A 30 0.32 1.39 5.74
C GLN A 30 0.06 0.97 7.19
N LEU A 31 -0.01 -0.34 7.46
CA LEU A 31 -0.26 -0.88 8.79
C LEU A 31 0.90 -0.56 9.73
N THR A 32 2.13 -0.66 9.26
CA THR A 32 3.33 -0.35 10.05
C THR A 32 3.36 1.13 10.44
N ILE A 33 3.08 2.04 9.50
CA ILE A 33 3.03 3.48 9.80
C ILE A 33 1.86 3.82 10.71
N ALA A 34 0.68 3.20 10.51
CA ALA A 34 -0.45 3.37 11.41
C ALA A 34 -0.09 2.95 12.85
N LEU A 35 0.62 1.82 12.99
CA LEU A 35 1.08 1.31 14.28
C LEU A 35 2.12 2.22 14.94
N LEU A 36 3.16 2.61 14.20
CA LEU A 36 4.26 3.45 14.70
C LEU A 36 3.80 4.87 15.06
N CYS A 37 2.98 5.48 14.19
CA CYS A 37 2.42 6.80 14.46
C CYS A 37 1.24 6.75 15.43
N ARG A 38 0.78 5.55 15.82
CA ARG A 38 -0.42 5.32 16.65
C ARG A 38 -1.65 6.06 16.10
N ARG A 39 -1.76 6.08 14.77
CA ARG A 39 -2.84 6.74 14.04
C ARG A 39 -3.81 5.68 13.51
N SER A 40 -5.09 6.00 13.53
CA SER A 40 -6.10 5.17 12.87
C SER A 40 -5.85 5.11 11.36
N LEU A 41 -6.19 3.98 10.74
CA LEU A 41 -6.25 3.83 9.28
C LEU A 41 -7.19 4.83 8.60
N ALA A 42 -8.13 5.43 9.35
CA ALA A 42 -9.00 6.52 8.90
C ALA A 42 -8.25 7.87 8.73
N SER A 43 -7.03 7.96 9.27
CA SER A 43 -6.15 9.11 9.08
C SER A 43 -5.50 9.03 7.69
N PRO A 44 -5.36 10.15 6.96
CA PRO A 44 -4.63 10.16 5.69
C PRO A 44 -3.12 9.98 5.87
N ILE A 45 -2.58 10.08 7.09
CA ILE A 45 -1.13 10.05 7.34
C ILE A 45 -0.48 8.71 6.91
N PRO A 46 -0.97 7.53 7.36
CA PRO A 46 -0.38 6.26 6.94
C PRO A 46 -0.49 6.03 5.43
N TRP A 47 -1.58 6.50 4.81
CA TRP A 47 -1.78 6.40 3.37
C TRP A 47 -0.79 7.29 2.58
N LEU A 48 -0.58 8.53 3.02
CA LEU A 48 0.40 9.44 2.38
C LEU A 48 1.81 8.85 2.41
N PHE A 49 2.19 8.18 3.50
CA PHE A 49 3.47 7.49 3.57
C PHE A 49 3.60 6.38 2.52
N VAL A 50 2.55 5.58 2.32
CA VAL A 50 2.55 4.56 1.25
C VAL A 50 2.70 5.22 -0.12
N ALA A 51 1.98 6.30 -0.39
CA ALA A 51 2.08 7.04 -1.64
C ALA A 51 3.51 7.55 -1.90
N VAL A 52 4.16 8.13 -0.88
CA VAL A 52 5.55 8.58 -1.00
C VAL A 52 6.50 7.41 -1.24
N VAL A 53 6.36 6.32 -0.48
CA VAL A 53 7.22 5.14 -0.64
C VAL A 53 7.05 4.49 -2.02
N ALA A 54 5.81 4.38 -2.51
CA ALA A 54 5.52 3.85 -3.84
C ALA A 54 6.16 4.69 -4.95
N LEU A 55 6.00 6.02 -4.88
CA LEU A 55 6.60 6.95 -5.86
C LEU A 55 8.12 6.95 -5.80
N VAL A 56 8.72 6.89 -4.60
CA VAL A 56 10.17 6.81 -4.44
C VAL A 56 10.70 5.49 -5.00
N ASN A 57 10.02 4.37 -4.73
CA ASN A 57 10.39 3.07 -5.30
C ASN A 57 10.39 3.10 -6.84
N GLU A 58 9.33 3.65 -7.44
CA GLU A 58 9.23 3.76 -8.89
C GLU A 58 10.31 4.69 -9.48
N TYR A 59 10.59 5.79 -8.79
CA TYR A 59 11.67 6.71 -9.17
C TYR A 59 13.06 6.05 -9.11
N TYR A 60 13.30 5.21 -8.11
CA TYR A 60 14.53 4.42 -8.04
C TYR A 60 14.60 3.41 -9.18
N ASP A 61 13.52 2.70 -9.50
CA ASP A 61 13.54 1.79 -10.65
C ASP A 61 13.87 2.55 -11.93
N TYR A 62 13.21 3.68 -12.18
CA TYR A 62 13.47 4.51 -13.36
C TYR A 62 14.91 5.06 -13.42
N SER A 63 15.47 5.49 -12.28
CA SER A 63 16.81 6.09 -12.22
C SER A 63 17.95 5.08 -12.42
N PHE A 64 17.67 3.79 -12.18
CA PHE A 64 18.63 2.69 -12.33
C PHE A 64 18.34 1.83 -13.57
N VAL A 65 17.42 2.25 -14.45
CA VAL A 65 17.23 1.63 -15.77
C VAL A 65 18.52 1.79 -16.60
N PRO A 66 19.15 0.70 -17.05
CA PRO A 66 20.26 0.80 -17.98
C PRO A 66 19.78 1.42 -19.31
N GLU A 67 20.60 2.32 -19.88
CA GLU A 67 20.30 3.13 -21.09
C GLU A 67 19.81 2.33 -22.32
N ASN A 68 19.96 0.99 -22.31
CA ASN A 68 19.54 0.10 -23.38
C ASN A 68 18.04 -0.26 -23.37
N VAL A 69 17.28 0.04 -22.31
CA VAL A 69 15.84 -0.32 -22.18
C VAL A 69 14.92 0.89 -22.04
N SER A 70 15.48 2.07 -21.77
CA SER A 70 14.77 3.33 -21.47
C SER A 70 13.91 3.89 -22.61
N GLY A 71 14.02 3.35 -23.83
CA GLY A 71 13.23 3.74 -25.00
C GLY A 71 11.95 2.93 -25.24
N THR A 72 11.65 1.94 -24.40
CA THR A 72 10.53 1.01 -24.63
C THR A 72 9.24 1.57 -24.03
N THR A 73 8.23 1.86 -24.88
CA THR A 73 6.92 2.42 -24.48
C THR A 73 6.20 1.63 -23.39
N GLY A 74 6.52 0.34 -23.20
CA GLY A 74 5.94 -0.52 -22.16
C GLY A 74 6.44 -0.25 -20.73
N TYR A 75 7.58 0.42 -20.53
CA TYR A 75 8.15 0.63 -19.20
C TYR A 75 7.29 1.58 -18.34
N TYR A 76 6.73 2.61 -18.97
CA TYR A 76 5.82 3.54 -18.28
C TYR A 76 4.50 2.89 -17.86
N ASP A 77 3.99 1.96 -18.68
CA ASP A 77 2.76 1.23 -18.36
C ASP A 77 2.97 0.27 -17.18
N GLU A 78 4.15 -0.34 -17.06
CA GLU A 78 4.52 -1.16 -15.90
C GLU A 78 4.58 -0.33 -14.61
N GLY A 79 5.26 0.82 -14.62
CA GLY A 79 5.35 1.68 -13.45
C GLY A 79 4.00 2.20 -12.96
N ILE A 80 3.11 2.55 -13.88
CA ILE A 80 1.73 2.95 -13.54
C ILE A 80 0.97 1.79 -12.90
N ARG A 81 1.12 0.56 -13.41
CA ARG A 81 0.50 -0.64 -12.82
C ARG A 81 1.04 -0.94 -11.44
N ASP A 82 2.34 -0.78 -11.21
CA ASP A 82 2.97 -1.01 -9.91
C ASP A 82 2.48 0.00 -8.86
N VAL A 83 2.39 1.29 -9.22
CA VAL A 83 1.80 2.33 -8.36
C VAL A 83 0.33 2.04 -8.08
N TRP A 84 -0.44 1.62 -9.09
CA TRP A 84 -1.85 1.26 -8.93
C TRP A 84 -2.04 0.08 -7.99
N ASN A 85 -1.30 -1.01 -8.21
CA ASN A 85 -1.32 -2.21 -7.37
C ASN A 85 -0.93 -1.89 -5.92
N THR A 86 0.06 -1.01 -5.72
CA THR A 86 0.52 -0.59 -4.40
C THR A 86 -0.53 0.27 -3.66
N LEU A 87 -1.25 1.15 -4.37
CA LEU A 87 -2.16 2.14 -3.74
C LEU A 87 -3.62 1.72 -3.65
N LEU A 88 -4.08 0.76 -4.45
CA LEU A 88 -5.49 0.39 -4.50
C LEU A 88 -6.00 -0.08 -3.13
N LEU A 89 -5.37 -1.10 -2.53
CA LEU A 89 -5.80 -1.61 -1.22
C LEU A 89 -5.64 -0.57 -0.11
N PRO A 90 -4.52 0.17 -0.02
CA PRO A 90 -4.39 1.23 0.98
C PRO A 90 -5.45 2.32 0.89
N SER A 91 -5.85 2.69 -0.32
CA SER A 91 -6.93 3.65 -0.56
C SER A 91 -8.28 3.11 -0.10
N LEU A 92 -8.57 1.83 -0.38
CA LEU A 92 -9.76 1.16 0.12
C LEU A 92 -9.79 1.14 1.65
N PHE A 93 -8.69 0.80 2.32
CA PHE A 93 -8.61 0.82 3.78
C PHE A 93 -8.88 2.22 4.34
N LEU A 94 -8.30 3.26 3.75
CA LEU A 94 -8.53 4.64 4.18
C LEU A 94 -10.01 5.02 4.04
N ILE A 95 -10.63 4.74 2.90
CA ILE A 95 -12.04 5.07 2.62
C ILE A 95 -12.95 4.30 3.58
N ILE A 96 -12.76 2.99 3.71
CA ILE A 96 -13.61 2.15 4.57
C ILE A 96 -13.45 2.56 6.03
N ALA A 97 -12.22 2.76 6.51
CA ALA A 97 -11.99 3.17 7.90
C ALA A 97 -12.56 4.56 8.20
N ARG A 98 -12.60 5.46 7.22
CA ARG A 98 -13.10 6.83 7.40
C ARG A 98 -14.61 6.96 7.32
N PHE A 99 -15.26 6.26 6.38
CA PHE A 99 -16.70 6.41 6.13
C PHE A 99 -17.54 5.28 6.73
N TRP A 100 -16.98 4.07 6.88
CA TRP A 100 -17.69 2.89 7.40
C TRP A 100 -16.90 2.17 8.52
N PRO A 101 -16.50 2.87 9.60
CA PRO A 101 -15.74 2.25 10.69
C PRO A 101 -16.51 1.13 11.41
N LEU A 102 -17.84 1.18 11.38
CA LEU A 102 -18.71 0.15 11.94
C LEU A 102 -18.62 -1.18 11.17
N TRP A 103 -18.41 -1.10 9.87
CA TRP A 103 -18.28 -2.28 9.02
C TRP A 103 -17.00 -3.06 9.35
N LEU A 104 -15.89 -2.34 9.62
CA LEU A 104 -14.62 -2.95 10.04
C LEU A 104 -14.66 -3.54 11.45
N THR A 105 -15.48 -2.98 12.34
CA THR A 105 -15.56 -3.43 13.75
C THR A 105 -16.65 -4.47 13.99
N GLY A 106 -17.46 -4.78 12.98
CA GLY A 106 -18.59 -5.71 13.07
C GLY A 106 -19.70 -5.25 14.02
N LYS A 107 -19.64 -4.01 14.53
CA LYS A 107 -20.62 -3.47 15.48
C LYS A 107 -21.81 -2.89 14.74
N SER A 108 -23.02 -3.27 15.18
CA SER A 108 -24.25 -2.66 14.69
C SER A 108 -24.50 -1.32 15.38
N GLU A 109 -25.18 -0.40 14.70
CA GLU A 109 -25.67 0.84 15.30
C GLU A 109 -26.56 0.57 16.54
N LYS A 110 -27.24 -0.58 16.56
CA LYS A 110 -28.03 -1.05 17.70
C LYS A 110 -27.16 -1.33 18.93
N ASP A 111 -25.98 -1.92 18.75
CA ASP A 111 -25.06 -2.26 19.85
C ASP A 111 -24.49 -1.00 20.52
N ILE A 112 -24.25 0.05 19.73
CA ILE A 112 -23.77 1.34 20.24
C ILE A 112 -24.87 2.05 21.04
N LYS A 113 -26.10 2.10 20.51
CA LYS A 113 -27.24 2.71 21.19
C LYS A 113 -27.57 1.99 22.51
N ALA A 114 -27.50 0.66 22.52
CA ALA A 114 -27.74 -0.15 23.72
C ALA A 114 -26.69 0.10 24.81
N ASN A 115 -25.43 0.36 24.44
CA ASN A 115 -24.37 0.66 25.41
C ASN A 115 -24.50 2.06 26.02
N ASN A 116 -24.88 3.05 25.20
CA ASN A 116 -25.09 4.43 25.66
C ASN A 116 -26.34 4.61 26.53
N SER A 117 -27.34 3.72 26.41
CA SER A 117 -28.54 3.75 27.26
C SER A 117 -28.32 3.17 28.67
N LYS A 118 -27.20 2.47 28.89
CA LYS A 118 -26.87 1.83 30.18
C LYS A 118 -25.91 2.66 31.04
N ASN A 119 -25.37 3.75 30.49
CA ASN A 119 -24.54 4.74 31.17
C ASN A 119 -25.36 6.00 31.45
#